data_AF-A0A9E5IY36-F1
#
_entry.id   AF-A0A9E5IY36-F1
#
_cell.length_a   1.000
_cell.length_b   1.000
_cell.length_c   1.000
_cell.angle_alpha   90.00
_cell.angle_beta   90.00
_cell.angle_gamma   90.00
#
_symmetry.space_group_name_H-M   'P 1'
#
loop_
_entity.id
_entity.type
_entity.pdbx_description
1 polymer ?
#
loop_
_entity_poly.entity_id
_entity_poly.type
_entity_poly.pdbx_seq_one_letter_code
_entity_poly.pdbx_strand_id
1 'polypeptide(L)' 'QAIKACLSQGKYVGICGQGPSDHPDFAKWLMAQGISSISLNPDTVVDTWTQLGKVD' A
#
# COMPACT_ATOMS: atom_id res chain seq x y z
N GLN A 1 -6.96 -3.67 11.87
CA GLN A 1 -6.92 -4.93 12.66
C GLN A 1 -5.92 -5.93 12.08
N ALA A 2 -6.04 -6.35 10.82
CA ALA A 2 -5.13 -7.32 10.18
C ALA A 2 -3.67 -6.84 10.12
N ILE A 3 -3.42 -5.62 9.61
CA ILE A 3 -2.07 -5.04 9.48
C ILE A 3 -1.32 -5.08 10.81
N LYS A 4 -1.90 -4.47 11.85
CA LYS A 4 -1.33 -4.43 13.20
C LYS A 4 -1.05 -5.83 13.76
N ALA A 5 -1.95 -6.80 13.53
CA ALA A 5 -1.77 -8.16 14.02
C ALA A 5 -0.56 -8.84 13.35
N CYS A 6 -0.44 -8.77 12.03
CA CYS A 6 0.71 -9.31 11.29
C CYS A 6 2.03 -8.66 11.74
N LEU A 7 2.06 -7.33 11.81
CA LEU A 7 3.25 -6.59 12.22
C LEU A 7 3.66 -6.91 13.67
N SER A 8 2.70 -7.07 14.59
CA SER A 8 3.00 -7.47 15.99
C SER A 8 3.65 -8.86 16.11
N GLN A 9 3.46 -9.72 15.10
CA GLN A 9 4.09 -11.03 15.01
C GLN A 9 5.38 -11.02 14.18
N GLY A 10 5.87 -9.84 13.78
CA GLY A 10 7.02 -9.70 12.89
C GLY A 10 6.79 -10.30 11.51
N LYS A 11 5.53 -10.39 11.07
CA LYS A 11 5.15 -10.93 9.75
C LYS A 11 4.80 -9.80 8.80
N TYR A 12 5.20 -9.96 7.54
CA TYR A 12 4.80 -9.04 6.48
C TYR A 12 3.30 -9.18 6.17
N VAL A 13 2.73 -8.14 5.57
CA VAL A 13 1.35 -8.12 5.09
C VAL A 13 1.30 -7.37 3.77
N GLY A 14 0.53 -7.89 2.83
CA GLY A 14 0.25 -7.25 1.56
C GLY A 14 -1.25 -7.20 1.27
N ILE A 15 -1.64 -6.34 0.34
CA ILE A 15 -3.02 -6.21 -0.10
C ILE A 15 -3.15 -6.43 -1.61
N CYS A 16 -4.17 -7.18 -2.00
CA CYS A 16 -4.61 -7.34 -3.38
C CYS A 16 -6.05 -6.84 -3.50
N GLY A 17 -6.33 -5.99 -4.48
CA GLY A 17 -7.64 -5.40 -4.72
C GLY A 17 -7.50 -4.09 -5.51
N GLN A 18 -8.62 -3.60 -6.03
CA GLN A 18 -8.61 -2.42 -6.90
C GLN A 18 -8.47 -1.09 -6.13
N GLY A 19 -8.84 -1.08 -4.84
CA GLY A 19 -8.82 0.11 -3.99
C GLY A 19 -7.53 0.95 -4.08
N PRO A 20 -6.32 0.41 -3.89
CA PRO A 20 -5.10 1.20 -4.00
C PRO A 20 -4.76 1.68 -5.42
N SER A 21 -5.29 1.03 -6.47
CA SER A 21 -5.17 1.49 -7.86
C SER A 21 -6.10 2.69 -8.14
N ASP A 22 -7.32 2.65 -7.59
CA ASP A 22 -8.35 3.67 -7.82
C ASP A 22 -8.18 4.89 -6.89
N HIS A 23 -7.58 4.70 -5.72
CA HIS A 23 -7.48 5.69 -4.65
C HIS A 23 -6.02 5.85 -4.16
N PRO A 24 -5.25 6.81 -4.71
CA PRO A 24 -3.85 7.02 -4.32
C PRO A 24 -3.66 7.45 -2.85
N ASP A 25 -4.64 8.14 -2.27
CA ASP A 25 -4.70 8.47 -0.84
C ASP A 25 -4.84 7.22 0.03
N PHE A 26 -5.58 6.21 -0.45
CA PHE A 26 -5.65 4.92 0.22
C PHE A 26 -4.30 4.18 0.14
N ALA A 27 -3.61 4.21 -1.01
CA ALA A 27 -2.26 3.65 -1.12
C ALA A 27 -1.28 4.33 -0.14
N LYS A 28 -1.35 5.67 0.00
CA LYS A 28 -0.57 6.43 0.99
C LYS A 28 -0.90 6.03 2.42
N TRP A 29 -2.18 5.87 2.74
CA TRP A 29 -2.60 5.42 4.06
C TRP A 29 -2.08 4.01 4.37
N LEU A 30 -2.16 3.07 3.42
CA LEU A 30 -1.65 1.70 3.57
C LEU A 30 -0.14 1.69 3.83
N MET A 31 0.62 2.53 3.10
CA MET A 31 2.05 2.72 3.34
C MET A 31 2.32 3.26 4.75
N ALA A 32 1.57 4.27 5.20
CA ALA A 32 1.69 4.82 6.55
C ALA A 32 1.30 3.82 7.65
N GLN A 33 0.40 2.86 7.37
CA GLN A 33 0.10 1.75 8.28
C GLN A 33 1.20 0.68 8.34
N GLY A 34 2.23 0.76 7.48
CA GLY A 34 3.32 -0.20 7.42
C GLY A 34 3.05 -1.42 6.53
N ILE A 35 2.12 -1.33 5.58
CA ILE A 35 2.02 -2.36 4.53
C ILE A 35 3.27 -2.29 3.65
N SER A 36 3.89 -3.45 3.44
CA SER A 36 5.12 -3.57 2.66
C SER A 36 4.91 -4.05 1.22
N SER A 37 3.68 -4.43 0.84
CA SER A 37 3.36 -4.93 -0.50
C SER A 37 1.94 -4.56 -0.92
N ILE A 38 1.80 -3.92 -2.07
CA ILE A 38 0.52 -3.48 -2.64
C ILE A 38 0.47 -3.96 -4.09
N SER A 39 -0.59 -4.69 -4.45
CA SER A 39 -0.87 -5.03 -5.85
C SER A 39 -1.60 -3.88 -6.51
N LEU A 40 -1.12 -3.44 -7.67
CA LEU A 40 -1.68 -2.34 -8.44
C LEU A 40 -1.96 -2.78 -9.88
N ASN A 41 -2.87 -2.08 -10.54
CA ASN A 41 -3.12 -2.32 -11.96
C ASN A 41 -1.92 -1.81 -12.79
N PRO A 42 -1.58 -2.46 -13.92
CA PRO A 42 -0.39 -2.12 -14.70
C PRO A 42 -0.34 -0.68 -15.21
N ASP A 43 -1.50 -0.08 -15.46
CA ASP A 43 -1.69 1.31 -15.88
C ASP A 43 -1.49 2.32 -14.74
N THR A 44 -1.75 1.92 -13.49
CA THR A 44 -1.68 2.80 -12.31
C THR A 44 -0.39 2.66 -11.50
N VAL A 45 0.37 1.58 -11.72
CA VAL A 45 1.52 1.21 -10.87
C VAL A 45 2.62 2.27 -10.87
N VAL A 46 2.95 2.85 -12.03
CA VAL A 46 4.03 3.85 -12.16
C VAL A 46 3.66 5.15 -11.47
N ASP A 47 2.45 5.64 -11.70
CA ASP A 47 1.97 6.89 -11.12
C ASP A 47 1.83 6.77 -9.61
N THR A 48 1.24 5.69 -9.13
CA THR A 48 1.08 5.43 -7.70
C THR A 48 2.44 5.31 -7.02
N TRP A 49 3.38 4.56 -7.59
CA TRP A 49 4.74 4.47 -7.05
C TRP A 49 5.41 5.83 -6.98
N THR A 50 5.33 6.62 -8.06
CA THR A 50 5.94 7.96 -8.13
C THR A 50 5.33 8.89 -7.09
N GLN A 51 4.03 8.79 -6.82
CA GLN A 51 3.37 9.57 -5.77
C GLN A 51 3.78 9.13 -4.36
N LEU A 52 3.94 7.83 -4.11
CA LEU A 52 4.36 7.29 -2.81
C LEU A 52 5.84 7.58 -2.51
N GLY A 53 6.69 7.59 -3.54
CA GLY A 53 8.12 7.87 -3.42
C GLY A 53 8.47 9.34 -3.23
N LYS A 54 7.50 10.26 -3.38
CA LYS A 54 7.67 11.66 -3.01
C LYS A 54 7.61 11.75 -1.48
N VAL A 55 8.77 11.96 -0.87
CA VAL A 55 8.91 12.27 0.55
C VAL A 55 8.56 13.75 0.72
N ASP A 56 7.51 14.04 1.49
CA ASP A 56 7.25 15.38 2.03
C ASP A 56 8.24 15.70 3.16
#